data_AF-A0A3M2E3U5-F1
#
_entry.id   AF-A0A3M2E3U5-F1
#
_cell.length_a   1.000
_cell.length_b   1.000
_cell.length_c   1.000
_cell.angle_alpha   90.00
_cell.angle_beta   90.00
_cell.angle_gamma   90.00
#
_symmetry.space_group_name_H-M   'P 1'
#
loop_
_entity.id
_entity.type
_entity.pdbx_description
1 polymer ?
#
loop_
_entity_poly.entity_id
_entity_poly.type
_entity_poly.pdbx_seq_one_letter_code
_entity_poly.pdbx_strand_id
1 'polypeptide(L)'
;MIGTPLLNSVDCPFSLWLGEMPQTNTVGIAAGQLKMALEMSQALKKARDNLDWLSNATIQKILGYAQKRPLWIIGIGGSIIASMMVLDAFPHHPRREIRFIASLDGADAAEALKSVRADNPPVVVVISKSLRTLDTIVNWRYVTEVLTQRNIAFDHFVVTADPAQAAHKGFAPDQIMIIPEALSGRYSFWSPVAIPVIATLGADFYRQLVDGARLVDNAMHASGSNPVKQALEQISALDCFRIAEEDMRAWAVLPATTLLKGLPDYWQQLVMEGLGKTTDSRPTAPVVWGDIGPNAQHSFFQFIYQGTQPVISEFFVWPSASQAQVLPNQGMETLHAFLHYYLLKRGKANQRHCARLFFLKEYSPKALGTLMAFMEYRTLLLAAIWGLDPFTQPGVEEGKRLAQEILASVPSGELSFCREEDFFALFDKFNELNHEKD
;
A
#
# COMPACT_ATOMS: atom_id res chain seq x y z
N MET A 1 -12.85 -24.29 20.78
CA MET A 1 -12.64 -24.70 19.38
C MET A 1 -12.78 -23.48 18.48
N ILE A 2 -11.77 -23.18 17.66
CA ILE A 2 -11.64 -21.95 16.84
C ILE A 2 -12.64 -21.95 15.65
N GLY A 3 -13.24 -23.10 15.36
CA GLY A 3 -14.11 -23.33 14.20
C GLY A 3 -13.31 -23.81 12.99
N THR A 4 -14.01 -24.27 11.95
CA THR A 4 -13.39 -24.64 10.68
C THR A 4 -12.98 -23.37 9.93
N PRO A 5 -11.77 -23.30 9.36
CA PRO A 5 -11.37 -22.17 8.52
C PRO A 5 -12.26 -22.04 7.27
N LEU A 6 -12.49 -20.81 6.85
CA LEU A 6 -13.07 -20.47 5.54
C LEU A 6 -12.17 -20.91 4.40
N LEU A 7 -10.86 -20.66 4.56
CA LEU A 7 -9.83 -21.05 3.60
C LEU A 7 -8.77 -21.82 4.34
N ASN A 8 -8.56 -23.07 3.95
CA ASN A 8 -7.43 -23.88 4.39
C ASN A 8 -7.08 -24.88 3.30
N SER A 9 -6.58 -24.37 2.18
CA SER A 9 -6.08 -25.17 1.06
C SER A 9 -4.58 -25.39 1.19
N VAL A 10 -4.08 -26.58 0.85
CA VAL A 10 -2.64 -26.85 0.76
C VAL A 10 -1.95 -25.92 -0.24
N ASP A 11 -2.68 -25.53 -1.29
CA ASP A 11 -2.17 -24.68 -2.38
C ASP A 11 -2.19 -23.18 -2.05
N CYS A 12 -2.77 -22.79 -0.91
CA CYS A 12 -2.77 -21.42 -0.43
C CYS A 12 -1.81 -21.25 0.76
N PRO A 13 -0.80 -20.35 0.68
CA PRO A 13 0.19 -20.13 1.73
C PRO A 13 -0.37 -19.39 2.96
N PHE A 14 -1.67 -19.11 3.00
CA PHE A 14 -2.34 -18.66 4.22
C PHE A 14 -3.70 -19.36 4.39
N SER A 15 -4.19 -19.34 5.62
CA SER A 15 -5.51 -19.81 6.00
C SER A 15 -6.31 -18.66 6.62
N LEU A 16 -7.63 -18.69 6.45
CA LEU A 16 -8.55 -17.64 6.88
C LEU A 16 -9.64 -18.25 7.75
N TRP A 17 -9.82 -17.70 8.95
CA TRP A 17 -10.94 -18.02 9.83
C TRP A 17 -11.84 -16.81 9.96
N LEU A 18 -13.14 -17.07 9.85
CA LEU A 18 -14.16 -16.10 10.20
C LEU A 18 -14.63 -16.36 11.64
N GLY A 19 -14.96 -15.28 12.34
CA GLY A 19 -15.62 -15.31 13.63
C GLY A 19 -17.01 -15.93 13.53
N GLU A 20 -18.06 -15.14 13.74
CA GLU A 20 -19.43 -15.56 13.49
C GLU A 20 -19.84 -15.24 12.05
N MET A 21 -20.48 -16.20 11.38
CA MET A 21 -21.20 -15.99 10.13
C MET A 21 -22.66 -15.69 10.47
N PRO A 22 -23.33 -14.76 9.76
CA PRO A 22 -24.78 -14.59 9.88
C PRO A 22 -25.48 -15.94 9.62
N GLN A 23 -26.56 -16.24 10.33
CA GLN A 23 -27.31 -17.50 10.16
C GLN A 23 -27.95 -17.65 8.77
N THR A 24 -27.94 -16.59 7.96
CA THR A 24 -28.49 -16.59 6.62
C THR A 24 -27.41 -17.00 5.60
N ASN A 25 -27.54 -18.20 5.03
CA ASN A 25 -26.72 -18.73 3.92
C ASN A 25 -26.84 -17.93 2.60
N THR A 26 -27.33 -16.69 2.63
CA THR A 26 -27.74 -15.90 1.45
C THR A 26 -26.74 -14.83 1.03
N VAL A 27 -25.58 -14.74 1.68
CA VAL A 27 -24.57 -13.73 1.35
C VAL A 27 -23.64 -14.28 0.27
N GLY A 28 -23.84 -13.82 -0.98
CA GLY A 28 -23.07 -14.26 -2.15
C GLY A 28 -22.91 -13.14 -3.18
N ILE A 29 -22.00 -13.35 -4.13
CA ILE A 29 -21.73 -12.40 -5.22
C ILE A 29 -22.52 -12.81 -6.45
N ALA A 30 -23.22 -11.87 -7.07
CA ALA A 30 -23.94 -12.12 -8.32
C ALA A 30 -22.95 -12.40 -9.47
N ALA A 31 -23.31 -13.29 -10.39
CA ALA A 31 -22.43 -13.67 -11.51
C ALA A 31 -21.95 -12.47 -12.35
N GLY A 32 -22.79 -11.44 -12.52
CA GLY A 32 -22.40 -10.20 -13.20
C GLY A 32 -21.34 -9.39 -12.45
N GLN A 33 -21.42 -9.33 -11.11
CA GLN A 33 -20.43 -8.65 -10.27
C GLN A 33 -19.09 -9.39 -10.29
N LEU A 34 -19.12 -10.73 -10.21
CA LEU A 34 -17.91 -11.53 -10.34
C LEU A 34 -17.24 -11.31 -11.71
N LYS A 35 -18.03 -11.32 -12.79
CA LYS A 35 -17.52 -11.05 -14.15
C LYS A 35 -16.83 -9.67 -14.23
N MET A 36 -17.48 -8.64 -13.70
CA MET A 36 -16.92 -7.28 -13.64
C MET A 36 -15.59 -7.23 -12.87
N ALA A 37 -15.51 -7.88 -11.70
CA ALA A 37 -14.26 -7.94 -10.94
C ALA A 37 -13.14 -8.67 -11.70
N LEU A 38 -13.46 -9.75 -12.42
CA LEU A 38 -12.49 -10.45 -13.27
C LEU A 38 -12.00 -9.58 -14.42
N GLU A 39 -12.89 -8.84 -15.09
CA GLU A 39 -12.54 -7.88 -16.14
C GLU A 39 -11.59 -6.79 -15.61
N MET A 40 -11.89 -6.21 -14.44
CA MET A 40 -11.02 -5.25 -13.76
C MET A 40 -9.63 -5.83 -13.45
N SER A 41 -9.57 -7.11 -13.06
CA SER A 41 -8.32 -7.76 -12.68
C SER A 41 -7.36 -8.07 -13.84
N GLN A 42 -7.82 -7.95 -15.10
CA GLN A 42 -7.02 -8.33 -16.28
C GLN A 42 -5.71 -7.56 -16.39
N ALA A 43 -5.72 -6.25 -16.11
CA ALA A 43 -4.51 -5.43 -16.15
C ALA A 43 -3.49 -5.85 -15.09
N LEU A 44 -3.96 -6.13 -13.88
CA LEU A 44 -3.16 -6.66 -12.76
C LEU A 44 -2.54 -8.02 -13.09
N LYS A 45 -3.36 -8.95 -13.57
CA LYS A 45 -2.90 -10.28 -13.98
C LYS A 45 -1.86 -10.17 -15.09
N LYS A 46 -2.11 -9.35 -16.13
CA LYS A 46 -1.17 -9.12 -17.23
C LYS A 46 0.17 -8.56 -16.73
N ALA A 47 0.14 -7.63 -15.76
CA ALA A 47 1.35 -7.08 -15.17
C ALA A 47 2.16 -8.13 -14.39
N ARG A 48 1.50 -9.00 -13.64
CA ARG A 48 2.15 -10.10 -12.93
C ARG A 48 2.64 -11.18 -13.89
N ASP A 49 1.95 -11.46 -14.99
CA ASP A 49 2.38 -12.43 -16.00
C ASP A 49 3.58 -11.94 -16.82
N ASN A 50 3.67 -10.64 -17.10
CA ASN A 50 4.76 -10.05 -17.88
C ASN A 50 5.88 -9.50 -16.97
N LEU A 51 6.97 -10.26 -16.87
CA LEU A 51 8.19 -9.86 -16.17
C LEU A 51 9.36 -9.51 -17.12
N ASP A 52 9.11 -9.38 -18.42
CA ASP A 52 10.17 -9.11 -19.42
C ASP A 52 10.89 -7.80 -19.16
N TRP A 53 10.19 -6.85 -18.55
CA TRP A 53 10.75 -5.57 -18.11
C TRP A 53 11.91 -5.74 -17.12
N LEU A 54 12.01 -6.86 -16.38
CA LEU A 54 13.17 -7.12 -15.51
C LEU A 54 14.48 -7.15 -16.31
N SER A 55 14.44 -7.58 -17.58
CA SER A 55 15.60 -7.66 -18.46
C SER A 55 15.90 -6.34 -19.17
N ASN A 56 15.11 -5.29 -18.94
CA ASN A 56 15.33 -3.98 -19.54
C ASN A 56 16.72 -3.43 -19.14
N ALA A 57 17.46 -2.89 -20.12
CA ALA A 57 18.84 -2.43 -19.92
C ALA A 57 18.95 -1.29 -18.89
N THR A 58 18.01 -0.36 -18.86
CA THR A 58 17.96 0.72 -17.87
C THR A 58 17.74 0.16 -16.47
N ILE A 59 16.86 -0.83 -16.32
CA ILE A 59 16.63 -1.49 -15.03
C ILE A 59 17.87 -2.24 -14.58
N GLN A 60 18.51 -3.01 -15.46
CA GLN A 60 19.78 -3.69 -15.15
C GLN A 60 20.89 -2.71 -14.75
N LYS A 61 20.95 -1.54 -15.41
CA LYS A 61 21.88 -0.44 -15.06
C LYS A 61 21.63 0.08 -13.64
N ILE A 62 20.38 0.36 -13.28
CA ILE A 62 20.00 0.80 -11.92
C ILE A 62 20.38 -0.26 -10.89
N LEU A 63 20.03 -1.53 -11.15
CA LEU A 63 20.31 -2.64 -10.23
C LEU A 63 21.81 -2.86 -10.04
N GLY A 64 22.61 -2.63 -11.09
CA GLY A 64 24.07 -2.66 -11.06
C GLY A 64 24.66 -1.51 -10.26
N TYR A 65 24.14 -0.28 -10.40
CA TYR A 65 24.57 0.86 -9.59
C TYR A 65 24.20 0.69 -8.11
N ALA A 66 22.99 0.22 -7.84
CA ALA A 66 22.50 -0.02 -6.49
C ALA A 66 23.31 -1.09 -5.73
N GLN A 67 24.15 -1.90 -6.40
CA GLN A 67 25.08 -2.82 -5.71
C GLN A 67 26.19 -2.09 -4.96
N LYS A 68 26.54 -0.87 -5.39
CA LYS A 68 27.73 -0.16 -4.91
C LYS A 68 27.40 1.16 -4.23
N ARG A 69 26.20 1.69 -4.49
CA ARG A 69 25.80 3.06 -4.14
C ARG A 69 24.42 3.07 -3.48
N PRO A 70 24.14 4.04 -2.61
CA PRO A 70 22.84 4.17 -1.98
C PRO A 70 21.77 4.46 -3.03
N LEU A 71 20.60 3.84 -2.88
CA LEU A 71 19.45 4.05 -3.75
C LEU A 71 18.48 5.02 -3.08
N TRP A 72 18.21 6.15 -3.73
CA TRP A 72 17.27 7.16 -3.24
C TRP A 72 16.01 7.13 -4.08
N ILE A 73 14.88 6.82 -3.46
CA ILE A 73 13.58 6.71 -4.10
C ILE A 73 12.77 7.96 -3.78
N ILE A 74 12.37 8.71 -4.81
CA ILE A 74 11.53 9.88 -4.66
C ILE A 74 10.14 9.53 -5.19
N GLY A 75 9.13 9.52 -4.33
CA GLY A 75 7.76 9.14 -4.67
C GLY A 75 6.85 9.14 -3.46
N ILE A 76 5.54 9.10 -3.68
CA ILE A 76 4.53 9.13 -2.61
C ILE A 76 3.38 8.16 -2.91
N GLY A 77 2.67 7.72 -1.88
CA GLY A 77 1.50 6.87 -2.02
C GLY A 77 1.84 5.55 -2.72
N GLY A 78 1.08 5.20 -3.76
CA GLY A 78 1.23 3.93 -4.47
C GLY A 78 2.59 3.73 -5.14
N SER A 79 3.39 4.79 -5.29
CA SER A 79 4.75 4.73 -5.78
C SER A 79 5.75 4.14 -4.77
N ILE A 80 5.42 4.10 -3.47
CA ILE A 80 6.35 3.68 -2.41
C ILE A 80 5.73 2.79 -1.32
N ILE A 81 4.44 2.91 -0.99
CA ILE A 81 3.81 2.26 0.18
C ILE A 81 3.99 0.73 0.14
N ALA A 82 3.66 0.10 -1.00
CA ALA A 82 3.83 -1.34 -1.16
C ALA A 82 5.30 -1.78 -1.05
N SER A 83 6.21 -0.99 -1.64
CA SER A 83 7.65 -1.25 -1.58
C SER A 83 8.18 -1.15 -0.14
N MET A 84 7.78 -0.13 0.62
CA MET A 84 8.16 0.03 2.02
C MET A 84 7.63 -1.13 2.87
N MET A 85 6.34 -1.49 2.72
CA MET A 85 5.75 -2.63 3.41
C MET A 85 6.51 -3.93 3.14
N VAL A 86 6.85 -4.22 1.87
CA VAL A 86 7.60 -5.42 1.49
C VAL A 86 9.02 -5.39 2.06
N LEU A 87 9.71 -4.26 2.03
CA LEU A 87 11.04 -4.16 2.61
C LEU A 87 11.00 -4.38 4.12
N ASP A 88 10.06 -3.74 4.82
CA ASP A 88 9.83 -3.87 6.26
C ASP A 88 9.49 -5.30 6.69
N ALA A 89 8.77 -6.05 5.83
CA ALA A 89 8.46 -7.45 6.03
C ALA A 89 9.69 -8.37 6.02
N PHE A 90 10.81 -7.94 5.42
CA PHE A 90 12.04 -8.74 5.32
C PHE A 90 13.27 -8.00 5.82
N PRO A 91 13.36 -7.71 7.14
CA PRO A 91 14.43 -6.89 7.71
C PRO A 91 15.78 -7.60 7.80
N HIS A 92 15.78 -8.94 7.85
CA HIS A 92 17.00 -9.74 8.00
C HIS A 92 17.68 -10.09 6.67
N HIS A 93 17.07 -9.73 5.54
CA HIS A 93 17.72 -9.90 4.25
C HIS A 93 18.88 -8.90 4.14
N PRO A 94 20.04 -9.25 3.56
CA PRO A 94 21.12 -8.30 3.34
C PRO A 94 20.60 -7.04 2.63
N ARG A 95 20.50 -5.93 3.36
CA ARG A 95 19.92 -4.69 2.83
C ARG A 95 21.00 -3.85 2.19
N ARG A 96 20.76 -3.45 0.95
CA ARG A 96 21.47 -2.33 0.35
C ARG A 96 20.94 -1.03 0.96
N GLU A 97 21.76 0.00 0.99
CA GLU A 97 21.33 1.29 1.52
C GLU A 97 20.26 1.88 0.60
N ILE A 98 19.05 2.03 1.13
CA ILE A 98 17.92 2.62 0.44
C ILE A 98 17.28 3.71 1.30
N ARG A 99 16.88 4.81 0.66
CA ARG A 99 16.16 5.93 1.28
C ARG A 99 14.91 6.23 0.48
N PHE A 100 13.81 6.46 1.16
CA PHE A 100 12.58 6.97 0.57
C PHE A 100 12.43 8.44 0.95
N ILE A 101 12.16 9.29 -0.03
CA ILE A 101 11.91 10.73 0.13
C ILE A 101 10.52 10.98 -0.45
N ALA A 102 9.58 11.36 0.40
CA ALA A 102 8.16 11.36 0.06
C ALA A 102 7.44 12.62 0.52
N SER A 103 7.81 13.15 1.70
CA SER A 103 7.10 14.27 2.32
C SER A 103 7.40 15.58 1.61
N LEU A 104 6.41 16.47 1.51
CA LEU A 104 6.65 17.86 1.09
C LEU A 104 7.36 18.67 2.19
N ASP A 105 7.41 18.17 3.42
CA ASP A 105 8.26 18.73 4.48
C ASP A 105 9.74 18.61 4.07
N GLY A 106 10.39 19.76 3.87
CA GLY A 106 11.78 19.84 3.44
C GLY A 106 12.75 19.12 4.38
N ALA A 107 12.37 18.85 5.64
CA ALA A 107 13.17 18.06 6.57
C ALA A 107 13.45 16.64 6.05
N ASP A 108 12.51 16.01 5.32
CA ASP A 108 12.66 14.65 4.79
C ASP A 108 13.83 14.56 3.79
N ALA A 109 13.80 15.42 2.77
CA ALA A 109 14.89 15.51 1.80
C ALA A 109 16.19 16.06 2.42
N ALA A 110 16.09 17.05 3.33
CA ALA A 110 17.27 17.63 3.99
C ALA A 110 18.02 16.58 4.82
N GLU A 111 17.31 15.69 5.52
CA GLU A 111 17.93 14.61 6.30
C GLU A 111 18.70 13.63 5.40
N ALA A 112 18.11 13.23 4.26
CA ALA A 112 18.82 12.43 3.26
C ALA A 112 20.11 13.13 2.79
N LEU A 113 20.01 14.44 2.51
CA LEU A 113 21.12 15.27 2.03
C LEU A 113 22.19 15.55 3.10
N LYS A 114 21.93 15.42 4.41
CA LYS A 114 22.98 15.53 5.45
C LYS A 114 23.99 14.37 5.37
N SER A 115 23.51 13.19 5.02
CA SER A 115 24.29 11.95 4.98
C SER A 115 24.99 11.66 3.65
N VAL A 116 24.77 12.50 2.64
CA VAL A 116 25.32 12.29 1.30
C VAL A 116 26.83 12.45 1.28
N ARG A 117 27.52 11.60 0.53
CA ARG A 117 28.98 11.64 0.39
C ARG A 117 29.38 11.68 -1.07
N ALA A 118 30.37 12.52 -1.40
CA ALA A 118 30.88 12.63 -2.78
C ALA A 118 31.58 11.36 -3.28
N ASP A 119 32.19 10.60 -2.36
CA ASP A 119 32.86 9.33 -2.67
C ASP A 119 31.90 8.14 -2.80
N ASN A 120 30.63 8.32 -2.40
CA ASN A 120 29.58 7.32 -2.52
C ASN A 120 28.23 7.98 -2.88
N PRO A 121 28.10 8.51 -4.10
CA PRO A 121 26.94 9.30 -4.48
C PRO A 121 25.70 8.42 -4.68
N PRO A 122 24.48 8.96 -4.48
CA PRO A 122 23.26 8.20 -4.64
C PRO A 122 22.93 7.90 -6.09
N VAL A 123 22.14 6.87 -6.29
CA VAL A 123 21.34 6.62 -7.49
C VAL A 123 19.94 7.11 -7.19
N VAL A 124 19.48 8.14 -7.87
CA VAL A 124 18.15 8.74 -7.65
C VAL A 124 17.14 8.11 -8.60
N VAL A 125 16.05 7.56 -8.08
CA VAL A 125 14.96 7.01 -8.88
C VAL A 125 13.67 7.72 -8.50
N VAL A 126 13.12 8.47 -9.45
CA VAL A 126 11.84 9.15 -9.29
C VAL A 126 10.73 8.21 -9.73
N ILE A 127 9.74 7.96 -8.88
CA ILE A 127 8.60 7.10 -9.20
C ILE A 127 7.33 7.94 -9.10
N SER A 128 6.71 8.23 -10.25
CA SER A 128 5.44 8.95 -10.32
C SER A 128 4.73 8.62 -11.62
N LYS A 129 3.47 8.16 -11.51
CA LYS A 129 2.69 7.75 -12.68
C LYS A 129 2.47 8.88 -13.68
N SER A 130 2.04 10.06 -13.21
CA SER A 130 1.77 11.22 -14.08
C SER A 130 2.98 12.14 -14.23
N LEU A 131 3.98 12.01 -13.34
CA LEU A 131 5.09 12.94 -13.23
C LEU A 131 4.64 14.41 -13.05
N ARG A 132 3.45 14.61 -12.45
CA ARG A 132 2.83 15.89 -12.09
C ARG A 132 2.61 16.05 -10.58
N THR A 133 2.91 15.01 -9.80
CA THR A 133 2.77 15.00 -8.34
C THR A 133 3.70 16.04 -7.72
N LEU A 134 3.12 17.02 -7.01
CA LEU A 134 3.84 18.16 -6.46
C LEU A 134 4.98 17.72 -5.54
N ASP A 135 4.68 16.89 -4.53
CA ASP A 135 5.63 16.37 -3.53
C ASP A 135 6.83 15.72 -4.20
N THR A 136 6.58 14.89 -5.22
CA THR A 136 7.63 14.20 -5.97
C THR A 136 8.48 15.17 -6.78
N ILE A 137 7.87 16.16 -7.46
CA ILE A 137 8.60 17.12 -8.29
C ILE A 137 9.44 18.06 -7.44
N VAL A 138 8.90 18.56 -6.34
CA VAL A 138 9.59 19.48 -5.43
C VAL A 138 10.80 18.77 -4.81
N ASN A 139 10.61 17.56 -4.28
CA ASN A 139 11.72 16.77 -3.73
C ASN A 139 12.77 16.44 -4.78
N TRP A 140 12.35 16.02 -5.98
CA TRP A 140 13.29 15.72 -7.06
C TRP A 140 14.13 16.95 -7.45
N ARG A 141 13.49 18.11 -7.63
CA ARG A 141 14.20 19.37 -7.93
C ARG A 141 15.17 19.74 -6.81
N TYR A 142 14.70 19.73 -5.57
CA TYR A 142 15.53 20.09 -4.42
C TYR A 142 16.75 19.17 -4.26
N VAL A 143 16.54 17.85 -4.34
CA VAL A 143 17.64 16.86 -4.27
C VAL A 143 18.63 17.07 -5.40
N THR A 144 18.16 17.20 -6.65
CA THR A 144 19.06 17.36 -7.81
C THR A 144 19.84 18.67 -7.73
N GLU A 145 19.19 19.77 -7.36
CA GLU A 145 19.82 21.07 -7.19
C GLU A 145 20.92 21.04 -6.13
N VAL A 146 20.64 20.51 -4.94
CA VAL A 146 21.63 20.45 -3.84
C VAL A 146 22.80 19.55 -4.20
N LEU A 147 22.56 18.40 -4.86
CA LEU A 147 23.65 17.52 -5.30
C LEU A 147 24.54 18.21 -6.34
N THR A 148 23.94 18.93 -7.30
CA THR A 148 24.68 19.71 -8.30
C THR A 148 25.48 20.85 -7.66
N GLN A 149 24.88 21.63 -6.75
CA GLN A 149 25.55 22.72 -6.04
C GLN A 149 26.74 22.23 -5.21
N ARG A 150 26.64 21.03 -4.62
CA ARG A 150 27.73 20.38 -3.87
C ARG A 150 28.75 19.69 -4.76
N ASN A 151 28.60 19.77 -6.08
CA ASN A 151 29.44 19.09 -7.07
C ASN A 151 29.55 17.56 -6.83
N ILE A 152 28.45 16.94 -6.40
CA ILE A 152 28.35 15.50 -6.21
C ILE A 152 27.77 14.90 -7.49
N ALA A 153 28.55 14.09 -8.20
CA ALA A 153 28.06 13.40 -9.39
C ALA A 153 27.02 12.34 -9.01
N PHE A 154 25.84 12.33 -9.63
CA PHE A 154 24.79 11.35 -9.35
C PHE A 154 24.16 10.83 -10.65
N ASP A 155 23.54 9.66 -10.57
CA ASP A 155 22.70 9.13 -11.65
C ASP A 155 21.24 9.32 -11.26
N HIS A 156 20.39 9.63 -12.24
CA HIS A 156 18.97 9.78 -12.03
C HIS A 156 18.15 9.02 -13.08
N PHE A 157 17.00 8.49 -12.64
CA PHE A 157 16.09 7.71 -13.46
C PHE A 157 14.66 8.04 -13.09
N VAL A 158 13.72 7.73 -13.99
CA VAL A 158 12.29 7.95 -13.76
C VAL A 158 11.44 6.77 -14.17
N VAL A 159 10.51 6.39 -13.31
CA VAL A 159 9.47 5.39 -13.54
C VAL A 159 8.13 6.12 -13.65
N THR A 160 7.51 6.10 -14.83
CA THR A 160 6.31 6.89 -15.16
C THR A 160 5.41 6.20 -16.17
N ALA A 161 4.13 6.56 -16.24
CA ALA A 161 3.25 6.21 -17.35
C ALA A 161 3.26 7.28 -18.47
N ASP A 162 3.93 8.42 -18.24
CA ASP A 162 4.00 9.56 -19.18
C ASP A 162 5.46 9.82 -19.61
N PRO A 163 5.99 9.05 -20.60
CA PRO A 163 7.36 9.21 -21.08
C PRO A 163 7.59 10.55 -21.80
N ALA A 164 6.55 11.14 -22.40
CA ALA A 164 6.64 12.46 -23.02
C ALA A 164 6.90 13.54 -21.97
N GLN A 165 6.19 13.48 -20.84
CA GLN A 165 6.41 14.37 -19.70
C GLN A 165 7.80 14.19 -19.09
N ALA A 166 8.33 12.96 -19.03
CA ALA A 166 9.69 12.69 -18.58
C ALA A 166 10.74 13.32 -19.52
N ALA A 167 10.59 13.15 -20.83
CA ALA A 167 11.48 13.76 -21.82
C ALA A 167 11.45 15.30 -21.73
N HIS A 168 10.27 15.90 -21.58
CA HIS A 168 10.13 17.35 -21.38
C HIS A 168 10.80 17.85 -20.09
N LYS A 169 10.90 17.00 -19.07
CA LYS A 169 11.62 17.28 -17.82
C LYS A 169 13.12 16.96 -17.88
N GLY A 170 13.64 16.58 -19.03
CA GLY A 170 15.08 16.39 -19.27
C GLY A 170 15.61 14.98 -19.02
N PHE A 171 14.74 13.98 -18.84
CA PHE A 171 15.18 12.58 -18.79
C PHE A 171 15.46 12.06 -20.21
N ALA A 172 16.64 11.49 -20.41
CA ALA A 172 17.00 10.81 -21.64
C ALA A 172 16.22 9.49 -21.78
N PRO A 173 16.01 8.96 -23.00
CA PRO A 173 15.27 7.71 -23.21
C PRO A 173 15.82 6.51 -22.40
N ASP A 174 17.13 6.43 -22.19
CA ASP A 174 17.78 5.37 -21.40
C ASP A 174 17.65 5.57 -19.88
N GLN A 175 16.99 6.64 -19.42
CA GLN A 175 16.68 6.94 -18.03
C GLN A 175 15.20 6.71 -17.68
N ILE A 176 14.36 6.38 -18.67
CA ILE A 176 12.90 6.30 -18.53
C ILE A 176 12.46 4.84 -18.48
N MET A 177 11.62 4.50 -17.51
CA MET A 177 10.96 3.19 -17.37
C MET A 177 9.44 3.38 -17.33
N ILE A 178 8.73 2.44 -17.94
CA ILE A 178 7.29 2.57 -18.19
C ILE A 178 6.48 1.82 -17.15
N ILE A 179 5.56 2.53 -16.50
CA ILE A 179 4.44 1.95 -15.77
C ILE A 179 3.32 1.72 -16.80
N PRO A 180 2.74 0.51 -16.89
CA PRO A 180 1.56 0.28 -17.72
C PRO A 180 0.42 1.23 -17.35
N GLU A 181 -0.13 1.94 -18.33
CA GLU A 181 -1.18 2.96 -18.11
C GLU A 181 -2.41 2.41 -17.38
N ALA A 182 -2.78 1.15 -17.68
CA ALA A 182 -3.91 0.45 -17.09
C ALA A 182 -3.76 0.17 -15.59
N LEU A 183 -2.56 0.29 -15.01
CA LEU A 183 -2.36 0.13 -13.56
C LEU A 183 -2.48 1.48 -12.87
N SER A 184 -3.41 1.62 -11.92
CA SER A 184 -3.40 2.77 -11.02
C SER A 184 -2.26 2.67 -9.99
N GLY A 185 -1.93 3.78 -9.32
CA GLY A 185 -0.77 3.84 -8.42
C GLY A 185 -0.79 2.76 -7.34
N ARG A 186 -1.92 2.57 -6.66
CA ARG A 186 -2.11 1.57 -5.59
C ARG A 186 -2.03 0.10 -6.05
N TYR A 187 -2.05 -0.15 -7.36
CA TYR A 187 -1.87 -1.48 -7.99
C TYR A 187 -0.56 -1.59 -8.78
N SER A 188 0.26 -0.54 -8.79
CA SER A 188 1.42 -0.42 -9.69
C SER A 188 2.66 -1.17 -9.22
N PHE A 189 2.65 -1.73 -8.00
CA PHE A 189 3.78 -2.47 -7.42
C PHE A 189 4.29 -3.59 -8.35
N TRP A 190 3.39 -4.23 -9.11
CA TRP A 190 3.72 -5.33 -10.04
C TRP A 190 4.42 -4.89 -11.34
N SER A 191 5.06 -3.72 -11.35
CA SER A 191 5.72 -3.08 -12.50
C SER A 191 7.11 -2.55 -12.08
N PRO A 192 7.83 -1.75 -12.90
CA PRO A 192 9.09 -1.14 -12.48
C PRO A 192 9.03 -0.30 -11.18
N VAL A 193 7.83 -0.01 -10.64
CA VAL A 193 7.66 0.52 -9.28
C VAL A 193 8.27 -0.38 -8.19
N ALA A 194 8.46 -1.68 -8.45
CA ALA A 194 9.14 -2.62 -7.55
C ALA A 194 10.68 -2.54 -7.57
N ILE A 195 11.31 -1.63 -8.33
CA ILE A 195 12.77 -1.41 -8.31
C ILE A 195 13.35 -1.30 -6.88
N PRO A 196 12.74 -0.59 -5.91
CA PRO A 196 13.23 -0.53 -4.53
C PRO A 196 13.37 -1.92 -3.88
N VAL A 197 12.41 -2.81 -4.15
CA VAL A 197 12.38 -4.19 -3.65
C VAL A 197 13.42 -5.05 -4.37
N ILE A 198 13.48 -4.96 -5.70
CA ILE A 198 14.40 -5.77 -6.51
C ILE A 198 15.86 -5.38 -6.23
N ALA A 199 16.15 -4.08 -6.08
CA ALA A 199 17.48 -3.59 -5.77
C ALA A 199 17.96 -4.03 -4.38
N THR A 200 17.05 -4.15 -3.42
CA THR A 200 17.37 -4.49 -2.03
C THR A 200 17.35 -6.00 -1.77
N LEU A 201 16.31 -6.70 -2.24
CA LEU A 201 16.03 -8.11 -1.93
C LEU A 201 16.33 -9.07 -3.09
N GLY A 202 16.53 -8.56 -4.31
CA GLY A 202 16.90 -9.34 -5.49
C GLY A 202 15.72 -9.68 -6.40
N ALA A 203 16.04 -10.00 -7.66
CA ALA A 203 15.04 -10.34 -8.67
C ALA A 203 14.32 -11.66 -8.39
N ASP A 204 15.03 -12.67 -7.86
CA ASP A 204 14.42 -13.96 -7.51
C ASP A 204 13.44 -13.85 -6.34
N PHE A 205 13.74 -12.97 -5.38
CA PHE A 205 12.82 -12.62 -4.31
C PHE A 205 11.52 -12.01 -4.88
N TYR A 206 11.67 -11.05 -5.82
CA TYR A 206 10.52 -10.43 -6.47
C TYR A 206 9.72 -11.43 -7.32
N ARG A 207 10.38 -12.37 -8.01
CA ARG A 207 9.68 -13.45 -8.74
C ARG A 207 8.85 -14.31 -7.79
N GLN A 208 9.35 -14.64 -6.61
CA GLN A 208 8.58 -15.40 -5.60
C GLN A 208 7.35 -14.63 -5.11
N LEU A 209 7.44 -13.31 -4.90
CA LEU A 209 6.26 -12.47 -4.62
C LEU A 209 5.22 -12.58 -5.74
N VAL A 210 5.66 -12.43 -6.99
CA VAL A 210 4.80 -12.51 -8.17
C VAL A 210 4.17 -13.89 -8.31
N ASP A 211 4.92 -14.97 -8.05
CA ASP A 211 4.39 -16.33 -8.07
C ASP A 211 3.31 -16.53 -7.01
N GLY A 212 3.48 -15.94 -5.82
CA GLY A 212 2.46 -15.89 -4.79
C GLY A 212 1.19 -15.18 -5.26
N ALA A 213 1.33 -14.05 -5.93
CA ALA A 213 0.21 -13.29 -6.47
C ALA A 213 -0.53 -14.04 -7.59
N ARG A 214 0.23 -14.69 -8.49
CA ARG A 214 -0.31 -15.51 -9.58
C ARG A 214 -1.14 -16.70 -9.09
N LEU A 215 -0.89 -17.24 -7.90
CA LEU A 215 -1.76 -18.26 -7.31
C LEU A 215 -3.20 -17.76 -7.16
N VAL A 216 -3.37 -16.50 -6.72
CA VAL A 216 -4.69 -15.89 -6.58
C VAL A 216 -5.28 -15.55 -7.95
N ASP A 217 -4.47 -15.02 -8.87
CA ASP A 217 -4.91 -14.75 -10.25
C ASP A 217 -5.47 -16.00 -10.93
N ASN A 218 -4.73 -17.10 -10.84
CA ASN A 218 -5.10 -18.38 -11.42
C ASN A 218 -6.34 -18.96 -10.74
N ALA A 219 -6.44 -18.85 -9.41
CA ALA A 219 -7.61 -19.31 -8.67
C ALA A 219 -8.88 -18.55 -9.07
N MET A 220 -8.80 -17.23 -9.24
CA MET A 220 -9.95 -16.38 -9.60
C MET A 220 -10.42 -16.63 -11.03
N HIS A 221 -9.48 -16.88 -11.96
CA HIS A 221 -9.76 -17.14 -13.37
C HIS A 221 -9.97 -18.62 -13.72
N ALA A 222 -9.83 -19.54 -12.75
CA ALA A 222 -10.03 -20.96 -13.00
C ALA A 222 -11.49 -21.28 -13.39
N SER A 223 -11.64 -22.20 -14.35
CA SER A 223 -12.92 -22.82 -14.66
C SER A 223 -13.29 -23.80 -13.54
N GLY A 224 -14.34 -23.47 -12.76
CA GLY A 224 -14.88 -24.33 -11.72
C GLY A 224 -14.64 -23.82 -10.28
N SER A 225 -14.86 -24.73 -9.32
CA SER A 225 -14.75 -24.45 -7.88
C SER A 225 -13.28 -24.38 -7.46
N ASN A 226 -12.86 -23.24 -6.93
CA ASN A 226 -11.54 -23.06 -6.31
C ASN A 226 -11.72 -22.51 -4.87
N PRO A 227 -11.07 -23.09 -3.84
CA PRO A 227 -11.22 -22.64 -2.45
C PRO A 227 -10.85 -21.17 -2.22
N VAL A 228 -9.82 -20.65 -2.89
CA VAL A 228 -9.39 -19.24 -2.74
C VAL A 228 -10.45 -18.31 -3.33
N LYS A 229 -10.98 -18.65 -4.50
CA LYS A 229 -12.08 -17.91 -5.14
C LYS A 229 -13.33 -17.90 -4.28
N GLN A 230 -13.74 -19.05 -3.75
CA GLN A 230 -14.89 -19.15 -2.85
C GLN A 230 -14.70 -18.32 -1.58
N ALA A 231 -13.51 -18.37 -0.99
CA ALA A 231 -13.20 -17.58 0.19
C ALA A 231 -13.26 -16.07 -0.09
N LEU A 232 -12.74 -15.62 -1.24
CA LEU A 232 -12.82 -14.23 -1.69
C LEU A 232 -14.26 -13.78 -1.94
N GLU A 233 -15.06 -14.61 -2.60
CA GLU A 233 -16.47 -14.31 -2.85
C GLU A 233 -17.25 -14.19 -1.54
N GLN A 234 -17.08 -15.15 -0.63
CA GLN A 234 -17.78 -15.18 0.66
C GLN A 234 -17.36 -14.03 1.58
N ILE A 235 -16.06 -13.75 1.70
CA ILE A 235 -15.60 -12.66 2.58
C ILE A 235 -16.02 -11.29 2.04
N SER A 236 -15.97 -11.07 0.72
CA SER A 236 -16.34 -9.79 0.13
C SER A 236 -17.85 -9.55 0.19
N ALA A 237 -18.66 -10.59 -0.04
CA ALA A 237 -20.10 -10.48 0.15
C ALA A 237 -20.45 -10.21 1.62
N LEU A 238 -19.76 -10.87 2.56
CA LEU A 238 -19.92 -10.63 4.00
C LEU A 238 -19.54 -9.20 4.40
N ASP A 239 -18.44 -8.66 3.87
CA ASP A 239 -18.07 -7.26 4.07
C ASP A 239 -19.19 -6.32 3.63
N CYS A 240 -19.71 -6.50 2.41
CA CYS A 240 -20.79 -5.65 1.91
C CYS A 240 -22.04 -5.75 2.78
N PHE A 241 -22.44 -6.95 3.20
CA PHE A 241 -23.56 -7.14 4.11
C PHE A 241 -23.34 -6.40 5.43
N ARG A 242 -22.18 -6.58 6.07
CA ARG A 242 -21.85 -5.96 7.35
C ARG A 242 -21.78 -4.43 7.27
N ILE A 243 -21.28 -3.90 6.18
CA ILE A 243 -21.19 -2.46 5.94
C ILE A 243 -22.58 -1.87 5.71
N ALA A 244 -23.44 -2.54 4.94
CA ALA A 244 -24.77 -2.04 4.60
C ALA A 244 -25.79 -2.25 5.75
N GLU A 245 -25.84 -3.45 6.31
CA GLU A 245 -26.90 -3.89 7.22
C GLU A 245 -26.50 -3.79 8.71
N GLU A 246 -25.21 -3.98 9.03
CA GLU A 246 -24.70 -3.91 10.41
C GLU A 246 -24.01 -2.57 10.73
N ASP A 247 -24.04 -1.61 9.80
CA ASP A 247 -23.45 -0.28 9.95
C ASP A 247 -21.95 -0.32 10.34
N MET A 248 -21.20 -1.33 9.87
CA MET A 248 -19.76 -1.41 10.12
C MET A 248 -19.04 -0.29 9.36
N ARG A 249 -18.59 0.75 10.08
CA ARG A 249 -17.91 1.94 9.53
C ARG A 249 -16.40 1.96 9.74
N ALA A 250 -15.87 1.04 10.52
CA ALA A 250 -14.46 0.97 10.87
C ALA A 250 -13.88 -0.43 10.61
N TRP A 251 -12.67 -0.47 10.07
CA TRP A 251 -11.95 -1.69 9.74
C TRP A 251 -10.51 -1.62 10.28
N ALA A 252 -10.28 -2.35 11.36
CA ALA A 252 -9.00 -2.49 12.02
C ALA A 252 -8.15 -3.61 11.40
N VAL A 253 -6.97 -3.28 10.89
CA VAL A 253 -5.92 -4.20 10.44
C VAL A 253 -4.93 -4.39 11.58
N LEU A 254 -4.83 -5.60 12.11
CA LEU A 254 -4.13 -5.89 13.37
C LEU A 254 -3.03 -6.94 13.15
N PRO A 255 -1.84 -6.55 12.67
CA PRO A 255 -0.75 -7.49 12.49
C PRO A 255 -0.16 -7.92 13.83
N ALA A 256 -0.07 -9.24 14.05
CA ALA A 256 0.53 -9.86 15.23
C ALA A 256 2.05 -10.04 15.09
N THR A 257 2.69 -9.17 14.31
CA THR A 257 4.13 -9.19 14.05
C THR A 257 4.59 -7.83 13.53
N THR A 258 5.77 -7.39 13.96
CA THR A 258 6.41 -6.16 13.47
C THR A 258 6.76 -6.22 11.99
N LEU A 259 6.88 -7.43 11.43
CA LEU A 259 7.17 -7.65 10.01
C LEU A 259 6.04 -7.09 9.12
N LEU A 260 4.81 -7.05 9.62
CA LEU A 260 3.66 -6.54 8.88
C LEU A 260 3.26 -5.13 9.31
N LYS A 261 4.16 -4.35 9.91
CA LYS A 261 3.86 -2.98 10.36
C LYS A 261 3.38 -2.04 9.24
N GLY A 262 3.80 -2.27 7.99
CA GLY A 262 3.34 -1.48 6.84
C GLY A 262 2.03 -1.97 6.21
N LEU A 263 1.46 -3.07 6.70
CA LEU A 263 0.22 -3.64 6.17
C LEU A 263 -1.00 -2.72 6.36
N PRO A 264 -1.20 -2.05 7.51
CA PRO A 264 -2.28 -1.08 7.68
C PRO A 264 -2.25 0.02 6.61
N ASP A 265 -1.09 0.65 6.37
CA ASP A 265 -0.96 1.74 5.38
C ASP A 265 -1.24 1.26 3.94
N TYR A 266 -0.74 0.08 3.58
CA TYR A 266 -1.02 -0.52 2.28
C TYR A 266 -2.52 -0.79 2.09
N TRP A 267 -3.17 -1.39 3.10
CA TRP A 267 -4.61 -1.67 3.05
C TRP A 267 -5.43 -0.38 3.04
N GLN A 268 -4.99 0.64 3.80
CA GLN A 268 -5.63 1.94 3.86
C GLN A 268 -5.68 2.59 2.49
N GLN A 269 -4.54 2.68 1.80
CA GLN A 269 -4.52 3.23 0.45
C GLN A 269 -5.34 2.38 -0.52
N LEU A 270 -5.19 1.06 -0.49
CA LEU A 270 -5.87 0.17 -1.42
C LEU A 270 -7.41 0.31 -1.33
N VAL A 271 -7.95 0.31 -0.11
CA VAL A 271 -9.39 0.34 0.15
C VAL A 271 -9.95 1.75 0.17
N MET A 272 -9.37 2.69 0.92
CA MET A 272 -9.98 4.01 1.10
C MET A 272 -9.83 4.87 -0.16
N GLU A 273 -8.66 4.87 -0.81
CA GLU A 273 -8.48 5.59 -2.08
C GLU A 273 -9.23 4.88 -3.23
N GLY A 274 -9.26 3.55 -3.20
CA GLY A 274 -9.93 2.73 -4.20
C GLY A 274 -11.45 2.79 -4.13
N LEU A 275 -12.02 2.73 -2.94
CA LEU A 275 -13.44 2.44 -2.72
C LEU A 275 -14.15 3.49 -1.85
N GLY A 276 -13.45 4.50 -1.31
CA GLY A 276 -14.02 5.64 -0.59
C GLY A 276 -14.73 6.62 -1.52
N LYS A 277 -15.74 6.13 -2.23
CA LYS A 277 -16.53 6.86 -3.22
C LYS A 277 -18.00 6.85 -2.82
N THR A 278 -18.71 7.91 -3.16
CA THR A 278 -20.15 8.02 -2.89
C THR A 278 -20.95 7.13 -3.84
N THR A 279 -22.01 6.52 -3.32
CA THR A 279 -23.10 5.96 -4.13
C THR A 279 -24.43 6.50 -3.60
N ASP A 280 -25.46 6.55 -4.44
CA ASP A 280 -26.75 7.13 -4.04
C ASP A 280 -27.54 6.30 -3.02
N SER A 281 -27.19 5.02 -2.86
CA SER A 281 -28.08 4.03 -2.23
C SER A 281 -27.49 3.28 -1.03
N ARG A 282 -26.17 3.33 -0.83
CA ARG A 282 -25.51 2.56 0.24
C ARG A 282 -24.13 3.11 0.61
N PRO A 283 -23.70 2.87 1.86
CA PRO A 283 -22.32 3.07 2.26
C PRO A 283 -21.34 2.18 1.46
N THR A 284 -20.12 2.67 1.29
CA THR A 284 -19.02 1.98 0.59
C THR A 284 -17.88 1.66 1.57
N ALA A 285 -16.64 2.03 1.26
CA ALA A 285 -15.49 1.68 2.09
C ALA A 285 -15.61 2.24 3.52
N PRO A 286 -15.39 1.41 4.56
CA PRO A 286 -15.22 1.90 5.91
C PRO A 286 -13.84 2.57 6.07
N VAL A 287 -13.65 3.28 7.17
CA VAL A 287 -12.33 3.81 7.55
C VAL A 287 -11.43 2.64 7.91
N VAL A 288 -10.32 2.50 7.18
CA VAL A 288 -9.27 1.53 7.46
C VAL A 288 -8.22 2.17 8.36
N TRP A 289 -7.83 1.44 9.39
CA TRP A 289 -6.84 1.87 10.38
C TRP A 289 -6.21 0.65 11.04
N GLY A 290 -5.13 0.83 11.80
CA GLY A 290 -4.49 -0.29 12.47
C GLY A 290 -3.09 0.03 12.97
N ASP A 291 -2.58 -0.88 13.79
CA ASP A 291 -1.20 -0.90 14.26
C ASP A 291 -0.84 -2.34 14.67
N ILE A 292 0.44 -2.61 14.86
CA ILE A 292 0.96 -3.90 15.30
C ILE A 292 0.53 -4.24 16.74
N GLY A 293 0.29 -5.52 17.00
CA GLY A 293 0.31 -6.06 18.36
C GLY A 293 1.77 -6.09 18.88
N PRO A 294 2.05 -5.60 20.11
CA PRO A 294 1.11 -5.26 21.18
C PRO A 294 0.73 -3.77 21.28
N ASN A 295 1.31 -2.87 20.48
CA ASN A 295 1.02 -1.42 20.55
C ASN A 295 -0.48 -1.12 20.47
N ALA A 296 -1.17 -1.78 19.55
CA ALA A 296 -2.63 -1.68 19.39
C ALA A 296 -3.39 -2.09 20.67
N GLN A 297 -2.90 -3.11 21.40
CA GLN A 297 -3.51 -3.61 22.64
C GLN A 297 -3.47 -2.56 23.76
N HIS A 298 -2.41 -1.76 23.79
CA HIS A 298 -2.19 -0.72 24.79
C HIS A 298 -2.66 0.69 24.36
N SER A 299 -3.32 0.81 23.21
CA SER A 299 -3.81 2.09 22.68
C SER A 299 -5.32 2.06 22.49
N PHE A 300 -5.80 1.34 21.48
CA PHE A 300 -7.18 1.43 21.01
C PHE A 300 -7.98 0.14 21.14
N PHE A 301 -7.42 -0.94 21.70
CA PHE A 301 -8.20 -2.15 21.98
C PHE A 301 -9.33 -1.88 22.99
N GLN A 302 -9.18 -0.91 23.89
CA GLN A 302 -10.28 -0.42 24.73
C GLN A 302 -11.50 0.02 23.90
N PHE A 303 -11.26 0.77 22.82
CA PHE A 303 -12.31 1.17 21.88
C PHE A 303 -12.90 -0.04 21.15
N ILE A 304 -12.07 -0.99 20.72
CA ILE A 304 -12.57 -2.22 20.08
C ILE A 304 -13.38 -3.09 21.05
N TYR A 305 -13.10 -3.10 22.35
CA TYR A 305 -13.81 -3.96 23.31
C TYR A 305 -15.08 -3.33 23.91
N GLN A 306 -15.01 -2.06 24.27
CA GLN A 306 -16.05 -1.38 25.05
C GLN A 306 -16.58 -0.11 24.38
N GLY A 307 -16.02 0.28 23.23
CA GLY A 307 -16.58 1.33 22.40
C GLY A 307 -17.98 0.99 21.90
N THR A 308 -18.70 2.01 21.45
CA THR A 308 -20.06 1.89 20.92
C THR A 308 -20.09 1.74 19.41
N GLN A 309 -18.96 1.98 18.73
CA GLN A 309 -18.84 1.90 17.29
C GLN A 309 -18.55 0.47 16.83
N PRO A 310 -19.25 -0.05 15.82
CA PRO A 310 -19.00 -1.38 15.28
C PRO A 310 -17.69 -1.42 14.48
N VAL A 311 -16.89 -2.46 14.71
CA VAL A 311 -15.56 -2.60 14.10
C VAL A 311 -15.38 -3.99 13.48
N ILE A 312 -14.91 -4.02 12.24
CA ILE A 312 -14.31 -5.19 11.60
C ILE A 312 -12.84 -5.26 12.06
N SER A 313 -12.47 -6.29 12.81
CA SER A 313 -11.11 -6.54 13.29
C SER A 313 -10.50 -7.73 12.58
N GLU A 314 -9.41 -7.51 11.84
CA GLU A 314 -8.69 -8.54 11.12
C GLU A 314 -7.29 -8.72 11.71
N PHE A 315 -7.06 -9.88 12.33
CA PHE A 315 -5.78 -10.25 12.90
C PHE A 315 -4.93 -10.93 11.84
N PHE A 316 -3.70 -10.44 11.64
CA PHE A 316 -2.74 -11.04 10.70
C PHE A 316 -1.61 -11.69 11.47
N VAL A 317 -1.61 -13.01 11.49
CA VAL A 317 -0.56 -13.81 12.10
C VAL A 317 0.35 -14.33 10.99
N TRP A 318 1.64 -14.13 11.18
CA TRP A 318 2.68 -14.67 10.31
C TRP A 318 3.74 -15.32 11.21
N PRO A 319 4.13 -16.59 11.00
CA PRO A 319 5.27 -17.18 11.68
C PRO A 319 6.48 -16.25 11.59
N SER A 320 7.18 -16.11 12.70
CA SER A 320 8.47 -15.44 12.72
C SER A 320 9.41 -16.11 11.72
N ALA A 321 10.28 -15.31 11.10
CA ALA A 321 11.45 -15.83 10.42
C ALA A 321 12.17 -16.84 11.33
N SER A 322 12.62 -17.96 10.76
CA SER A 322 13.49 -18.87 11.50
C SER A 322 14.73 -18.06 11.90
N GLN A 323 14.86 -17.80 13.20
CA GLN A 323 16.05 -17.19 13.76
C GLN A 323 16.96 -18.32 14.23
N ALA A 324 18.28 -18.16 14.09
CA ALA A 324 19.25 -19.11 14.61
C ALA A 324 19.13 -19.31 16.13
N GLN A 325 18.48 -18.36 16.82
CA GLN A 325 18.19 -18.40 18.24
C GLN A 325 16.68 -18.20 18.46
N VAL A 326 16.05 -19.13 19.19
CA VAL A 326 14.67 -18.96 19.66
C VAL A 326 14.66 -17.87 20.74
N LEU A 327 13.93 -16.79 20.51
CA LEU A 327 13.76 -15.74 21.52
C LEU A 327 12.76 -16.18 22.60
N PRO A 328 12.94 -15.79 23.87
CA PRO A 328 12.03 -16.18 24.96
C PRO A 328 10.56 -15.78 24.75
N ASN A 329 10.31 -14.73 23.95
CA ASN A 329 8.98 -14.21 23.64
C ASN A 329 8.48 -14.63 22.24
N GLN A 330 9.19 -15.50 21.52
CA GLN A 330 8.80 -15.94 20.19
C GLN A 330 7.41 -16.61 20.23
N GLY A 331 6.49 -16.12 19.40
CA GLY A 331 5.12 -16.65 19.31
C GLY A 331 4.13 -16.06 20.33
N MET A 332 4.56 -15.23 21.29
CA MET A 332 3.65 -14.60 22.25
C MET A 332 2.63 -13.67 21.55
N GLU A 333 3.06 -12.90 20.55
CA GLU A 333 2.15 -12.04 19.78
C GLU A 333 1.09 -12.84 19.01
N THR A 334 1.48 -13.99 18.46
CA THR A 334 0.55 -14.93 17.83
C THR A 334 -0.51 -15.43 18.82
N LEU A 335 -0.09 -15.82 20.03
CA LEU A 335 -0.99 -16.26 21.07
C LEU A 335 -1.93 -15.14 21.52
N HIS A 336 -1.42 -13.91 21.64
CA HIS A 336 -2.24 -12.74 21.98
C HIS A 336 -3.28 -12.46 20.89
N ALA A 337 -2.90 -12.51 19.61
CA ALA A 337 -3.84 -12.35 18.51
C ALA A 337 -4.94 -13.42 18.53
N PHE A 338 -4.60 -14.69 18.82
CA PHE A 338 -5.58 -15.76 18.98
C PHE A 338 -6.51 -15.53 20.17
N LEU A 339 -5.98 -15.05 21.30
CA LEU A 339 -6.77 -14.69 22.48
C LEU A 339 -7.75 -13.57 22.15
N HIS A 340 -7.30 -12.49 21.53
CA HIS A 340 -8.14 -11.35 21.19
C HIS A 340 -9.21 -11.69 20.15
N TYR A 341 -8.84 -12.44 19.11
CA TYR A 341 -9.79 -13.03 18.16
C TYR A 341 -10.86 -13.86 18.89
N TYR A 342 -10.45 -14.72 19.82
CA TYR A 342 -11.36 -15.56 20.60
C TYR A 342 -12.30 -14.74 21.52
N LEU A 343 -11.78 -13.70 22.18
CA LEU A 343 -12.56 -12.83 23.06
C LEU A 343 -13.63 -12.07 22.30
N LEU A 344 -13.28 -11.51 21.13
CA LEU A 344 -14.23 -10.81 20.26
C LEU A 344 -15.29 -11.77 19.71
N LYS A 345 -14.89 -12.98 19.32
CA LYS A 345 -15.82 -14.03 18.86
C LYS A 345 -16.84 -14.46 19.92
N ARG A 346 -16.50 -14.42 21.21
CA ARG A 346 -17.39 -14.86 22.30
C ARG A 346 -18.33 -13.78 22.83
N GLY A 347 -18.39 -12.60 22.22
CA GLY A 347 -19.30 -11.53 22.66
C GLY A 347 -19.00 -11.00 24.06
N LYS A 348 -17.75 -11.13 24.54
CA LYS A 348 -17.29 -10.44 25.76
C LYS A 348 -17.03 -8.94 25.52
N ALA A 349 -17.11 -8.52 24.27
CA ALA A 349 -17.15 -7.13 23.83
C ALA A 349 -18.62 -6.70 23.64
N ASN A 350 -18.90 -5.39 23.65
CA ASN A 350 -20.25 -4.89 23.31
C ASN A 350 -20.71 -5.49 21.97
N GLN A 351 -22.00 -5.75 21.79
CA GLN A 351 -22.52 -6.79 20.87
C GLN A 351 -22.33 -6.59 19.34
N ARG A 352 -21.40 -5.75 18.85
CA ARG A 352 -21.22 -5.46 17.41
C ARG A 352 -19.77 -5.50 16.92
N HIS A 353 -19.12 -6.66 17.03
CA HIS A 353 -17.77 -6.86 16.50
C HIS A 353 -17.70 -8.01 15.50
N CYS A 354 -16.94 -7.78 14.43
CA CYS A 354 -16.55 -8.80 13.47
C CYS A 354 -15.08 -9.12 13.68
N ALA A 355 -14.72 -10.34 14.08
CA ALA A 355 -13.33 -10.76 14.15
C ALA A 355 -12.97 -11.75 13.03
N ARG A 356 -11.79 -11.59 12.44
CA ARG A 356 -11.22 -12.49 11.44
C ARG A 356 -9.75 -12.75 11.73
N LEU A 357 -9.28 -13.92 11.34
CA LEU A 357 -7.89 -14.31 11.54
C LEU A 357 -7.31 -14.79 10.21
N PHE A 358 -6.30 -14.09 9.73
CA PHE A 358 -5.44 -14.50 8.63
C PHE A 358 -4.18 -15.11 9.24
N PHE A 359 -3.91 -16.38 8.94
CA PHE A 359 -2.71 -17.07 9.37
C PHE A 359 -1.88 -17.44 8.14
N LEU A 360 -0.77 -16.74 7.92
CA LEU A 360 0.21 -17.13 6.93
C LEU A 360 0.93 -18.38 7.45
N LYS A 361 1.15 -19.37 6.59
CA LYS A 361 1.68 -20.68 7.00
C LYS A 361 3.20 -20.72 7.07
N GLU A 362 3.84 -19.82 6.33
CA GLU A 362 5.29 -19.76 6.21
C GLU A 362 5.75 -18.31 6.05
N TYR A 363 6.96 -18.02 6.55
CA TYR A 363 7.65 -16.75 6.31
C TYR A 363 8.35 -16.80 4.96
N SER A 364 7.65 -16.39 3.89
CA SER A 364 8.19 -16.42 2.53
C SER A 364 7.69 -15.23 1.68
N PRO A 365 8.44 -14.83 0.64
CA PRO A 365 7.99 -13.78 -0.29
C PRO A 365 6.71 -14.22 -1.00
N LYS A 366 6.60 -15.51 -1.34
CA LYS A 366 5.40 -16.10 -1.93
C LYS A 366 4.17 -15.92 -1.06
N ALA A 367 4.26 -16.15 0.26
CA ALA A 367 3.14 -15.96 1.18
C ALA A 367 2.67 -14.51 1.23
N LEU A 368 3.60 -13.54 1.29
CA LEU A 368 3.26 -12.12 1.25
C LEU A 368 2.63 -11.73 -0.09
N GLY A 369 3.17 -12.21 -1.20
CA GLY A 369 2.62 -11.95 -2.53
C GLY A 369 1.20 -12.47 -2.72
N THR A 370 0.89 -13.66 -2.20
CA THR A 370 -0.48 -14.18 -2.16
C THR A 370 -1.40 -13.31 -1.30
N LEU A 371 -0.95 -12.86 -0.12
CA LEU A 371 -1.74 -11.98 0.73
C LEU A 371 -2.07 -10.65 0.01
N MET A 372 -1.07 -10.02 -0.59
CA MET A 372 -1.25 -8.78 -1.37
C MET A 372 -2.28 -8.97 -2.49
N ALA A 373 -2.14 -10.03 -3.29
CA ALA A 373 -3.08 -10.31 -4.37
C ALA A 373 -4.49 -10.64 -3.88
N PHE A 374 -4.62 -11.36 -2.76
CA PHE A 374 -5.92 -11.63 -2.14
C PHE A 374 -6.62 -10.34 -1.73
N MET A 375 -5.87 -9.42 -1.12
CA MET A 375 -6.32 -8.10 -0.73
C MET A 375 -6.73 -7.24 -1.93
N GLU A 376 -5.94 -7.26 -3.00
CA GLU A 376 -6.26 -6.59 -4.26
C GLU A 376 -7.55 -7.14 -4.88
N TYR A 377 -7.71 -8.46 -4.98
CA TYR A 377 -8.93 -9.08 -5.50
C TYR A 377 -10.16 -8.81 -4.64
N ARG A 378 -10.01 -8.83 -3.31
CA ARG A 378 -11.09 -8.46 -2.39
C ARG A 378 -11.56 -7.03 -2.64
N THR A 379 -10.63 -6.11 -2.87
CA THR A 379 -10.94 -4.71 -3.22
C THR A 379 -11.69 -4.63 -4.55
N LEU A 380 -11.27 -5.39 -5.58
CA LEU A 380 -11.98 -5.44 -6.87
C LEU A 380 -13.39 -6.04 -6.76
N LEU A 381 -13.58 -7.07 -5.93
CA LEU A 381 -14.90 -7.66 -5.69
C LEU A 381 -15.82 -6.67 -4.98
N LEU A 382 -15.34 -5.96 -3.96
CA LEU A 382 -16.09 -4.89 -3.30
C LEU A 382 -16.47 -3.77 -4.29
N ALA A 383 -15.53 -3.36 -5.15
CA ALA A 383 -15.79 -2.38 -6.21
C ALA A 383 -16.91 -2.84 -7.14
N ALA A 384 -16.86 -4.11 -7.58
CA ALA A 384 -17.87 -4.68 -8.45
C ALA A 384 -19.24 -4.80 -7.78
N ILE A 385 -19.29 -5.16 -6.49
CA ILE A 385 -20.54 -5.22 -5.73
C ILE A 385 -21.17 -3.82 -5.60
N TRP A 386 -20.35 -2.80 -5.36
CA TRP A 386 -20.79 -1.42 -5.19
C TRP A 386 -20.98 -0.65 -6.51
N GLY A 387 -20.55 -1.20 -7.64
CA GLY A 387 -20.63 -0.51 -8.94
C GLY A 387 -19.64 0.64 -9.07
N LEU A 388 -18.46 0.52 -8.44
CA LEU A 388 -17.42 1.56 -8.40
C LEU A 388 -16.28 1.25 -9.35
N ASP A 389 -15.57 2.31 -9.76
CA ASP A 389 -14.25 2.19 -10.39
C ASP A 389 -13.15 2.21 -9.30
N PRO A 390 -12.43 1.10 -9.07
CA PRO A 390 -11.37 1.02 -8.07
C PRO A 390 -10.04 1.60 -8.55
N PHE A 391 -9.94 2.14 -9.77
CA PHE A 391 -8.68 2.62 -10.37
C PHE A 391 -8.55 4.15 -10.42
N THR A 392 -9.64 4.89 -10.34
CA THR A 392 -9.66 6.35 -10.31
C THR A 392 -9.71 6.92 -8.89
N GLN A 393 -9.32 8.19 -8.73
CA GLN A 393 -9.33 8.91 -7.45
C GLN A 393 -9.69 10.40 -7.65
N PRO A 394 -10.89 10.74 -8.15
CA PRO A 394 -11.25 12.12 -8.47
C PRO A 394 -11.17 13.08 -7.27
N GLY A 395 -11.37 12.58 -6.05
CA GLY A 395 -11.38 13.38 -4.82
C GLY A 395 -10.07 14.06 -4.45
N VAL A 396 -8.93 13.70 -5.08
CA VAL A 396 -7.63 14.35 -4.82
C VAL A 396 -7.17 15.29 -5.93
N GLU A 397 -7.91 15.38 -7.05
CA GLU A 397 -7.45 16.14 -8.22
C GLU A 397 -7.57 17.65 -8.00
N GLU A 398 -8.63 18.11 -7.32
CA GLU A 398 -8.78 19.53 -7.02
C GLU A 398 -7.65 20.02 -6.11
N GLY A 399 -7.36 19.31 -5.02
CA GLY A 399 -6.25 19.65 -4.12
C GLY A 399 -4.90 19.73 -4.85
N LYS A 400 -4.64 18.83 -5.82
CA LYS A 400 -3.43 18.89 -6.66
C LYS A 400 -3.39 20.14 -7.54
N ARG A 401 -4.54 20.52 -8.12
CA ARG A 401 -4.66 21.73 -8.95
C ARG A 401 -4.38 22.99 -8.12
N LEU A 402 -5.05 23.14 -6.98
CA LEU A 402 -4.84 24.30 -6.09
C LEU A 402 -3.38 24.38 -5.63
N ALA A 403 -2.77 23.24 -5.27
CA ALA A 403 -1.40 23.20 -4.80
C ALA A 403 -0.37 23.59 -5.90
N GLN A 404 -0.62 23.23 -7.16
CA GLN A 404 0.20 23.67 -8.29
C GLN A 404 0.11 25.17 -8.53
N GLU A 405 -1.09 25.75 -8.39
CA GLU A 405 -1.32 27.19 -8.54
C GLU A 405 -0.67 27.98 -7.41
N ILE A 406 -0.76 27.49 -6.16
CA ILE A 406 -0.02 28.04 -5.03
C ILE A 406 1.48 28.05 -5.34
N LEU A 407 2.07 26.92 -5.73
CA LEU A 407 3.50 26.84 -6.03
C LEU A 407 3.92 27.84 -7.13
N ALA A 408 3.09 28.03 -8.15
CA ALA A 408 3.37 29.00 -9.22
C ALA A 408 3.34 30.45 -8.76
N SER A 409 2.57 30.77 -7.70
CA SER A 409 2.41 32.12 -7.15
C SER A 409 3.42 32.49 -6.05
N VAL A 410 4.06 31.52 -5.40
CA VAL A 410 5.06 31.77 -4.34
C VAL A 410 6.17 32.74 -4.79
N PRO A 411 6.76 32.64 -6.01
CA PRO A 411 7.81 33.56 -6.44
C PRO A 411 7.37 35.02 -6.60
N SER A 412 6.09 35.27 -6.89
CA SER A 412 5.55 36.63 -7.07
C SER A 412 5.02 37.27 -5.80
N GLY A 413 4.90 36.52 -4.69
CA GLY A 413 4.32 36.99 -3.43
C GLY A 413 2.80 37.24 -3.48
N GLU A 414 2.18 37.19 -4.66
CA GLU A 414 0.75 37.38 -4.88
C GLU A 414 0.05 36.04 -5.11
N LEU A 415 -0.54 35.47 -4.06
CA LEU A 415 -1.50 34.37 -4.16
C LEU A 415 -2.79 34.92 -4.80
N SER A 416 -3.00 34.71 -6.10
CA SER A 416 -4.15 35.29 -6.83
C SER A 416 -5.40 34.41 -6.88
N PHE A 417 -5.36 33.24 -6.23
CA PHE A 417 -6.23 32.13 -6.61
C PHE A 417 -7.29 31.71 -5.57
N CYS A 418 -7.16 32.07 -4.28
CA CYS A 418 -8.16 31.73 -3.27
C CYS A 418 -8.98 32.96 -2.87
N ARG A 419 -10.20 33.16 -3.40
CA ARG A 419 -11.08 34.26 -2.92
C ARG A 419 -11.70 34.00 -1.54
N GLU A 420 -11.30 32.93 -0.86
CA GLU A 420 -11.81 32.61 0.47
C GLU A 420 -11.00 33.38 1.52
N GLU A 421 -11.65 34.33 2.18
CA GLU A 421 -11.06 35.23 3.18
C GLU A 421 -10.32 34.45 4.29
N ASP A 422 -10.80 33.25 4.64
CA ASP A 422 -10.23 32.41 5.68
C ASP A 422 -8.82 31.88 5.33
N PHE A 423 -8.54 31.55 4.06
CA PHE A 423 -7.21 31.05 3.68
C PHE A 423 -6.16 32.16 3.73
N PHE A 424 -6.49 33.36 3.26
CA PHE A 424 -5.60 34.51 3.34
C PHE A 424 -5.35 34.94 4.78
N ALA A 425 -6.38 34.96 5.62
CA ALA A 425 -6.21 35.26 7.04
C ALA A 425 -5.21 34.28 7.71
N LEU A 426 -5.26 32.99 7.37
CA LEU A 426 -4.30 32.01 7.85
C LEU A 426 -2.90 32.22 7.26
N PHE A 427 -2.79 32.54 5.97
CA PHE A 427 -1.51 32.78 5.29
C PHE A 427 -0.82 34.04 5.80
N ASP A 428 -1.55 35.14 5.94
CA ASP A 428 -1.06 36.39 6.52
C ASP A 428 -0.61 36.16 7.96
N LYS A 429 -1.40 35.40 8.75
CA LYS A 429 -1.00 35.06 10.11
C LYS A 429 0.29 34.23 10.16
N PHE A 430 0.45 33.29 9.22
CA PHE A 430 1.68 32.52 9.09
C PHE A 430 2.88 33.42 8.75
N ASN A 431 2.72 34.38 7.82
CA ASN A 431 3.79 35.31 7.46
C ASN A 431 4.15 36.24 8.62
N GLU A 432 3.18 36.80 9.34
CA GLU A 432 3.41 37.58 10.57
C GLU A 432 4.30 36.80 11.56
N LEU A 433 3.93 35.56 11.86
CA LEU A 433 4.64 34.71 12.83
C LEU A 433 6.05 34.31 12.40
N ASN A 434 6.36 34.33 11.10
CA ASN A 434 7.68 34.01 10.58
C ASN A 434 8.56 35.26 10.42
N HIS A 435 7.98 36.42 10.07
CA HIS A 435 8.71 37.68 10.01
C HIS A 435 9.07 38.22 11.41
N GLU A 436 8.36 37.84 12.47
CA GLU A 436 8.75 38.14 13.86
C GLU A 436 9.99 37.35 14.34
N LYS A 437 10.51 36.39 13.55
CA LYS A 437 11.65 35.55 13.92
C LYS A 437 12.96 35.91 13.20
N ASP A 438 12.92 36.84 12.26
CA ASP A 438 14.11 37.47 11.63
C ASP A 438 14.41 38.81 12.32
#